data_AF-A0A3D5K4D0-F1
#
_entry.id   AF-A0A3D5K4D0-F1
#
_cell.length_a   1.000
_cell.length_b   1.000
_cell.length_c   1.000
_cell.angle_alpha   90.00
_cell.angle_beta   90.00
_cell.angle_gamma   90.00
#
_symmetry.space_group_name_H-M   'P 1'
#
loop_
_entity.id
_entity.type
_entity.pdbx_description
1 polymer ?
#
loop_
_entity_poly.entity_id
_entity_poly.type
_entity_poly.pdbx_seq_one_letter_code
_entity_poly.pdbx_strand_id
1 'polypeptide(L)'
;MELLRSSTVLRWMLAALGVVVVLSVLQELARPATIDLVSVGTAESTLRRAVPILLAGLGGIWAERAGVVNIGLEGMMVLGTWFGAWGALEFGPWWGIAIGVAGGAAGGLLHAVATVGFGVDHIVSGVAVNIVAPALARFLSGEVFS
;
A
#
# COMPACT_ATOMS: atom_id res chain seq x y z
N MET A 1 21.55 27.81 3.39
CA MET A 1 21.58 27.31 1.99
C MET A 1 22.47 26.09 1.82
N GLU A 2 23.49 25.91 2.66
CA GLU A 2 24.44 24.79 2.60
C GLU A 2 23.88 23.43 3.04
N LEU A 3 22.94 23.41 3.99
CA LEU A 3 22.27 22.20 4.49
C LEU A 3 21.35 21.52 3.44
N LEU A 4 20.81 22.27 2.47
CA LEU A 4 20.00 21.70 1.39
C LEU A 4 20.87 21.02 0.33
N ARG A 5 22.13 21.46 0.15
CA ARG A 5 23.01 20.99 -0.93
C ARG A 5 23.60 19.61 -0.70
N SER A 6 23.70 19.15 0.57
CA SER A 6 24.33 17.86 0.91
C SER A 6 23.34 16.73 1.18
N SER A 7 22.02 16.98 1.20
CA SER A 7 21.07 15.92 1.55
C SER A 7 20.87 14.97 0.36
N THR A 8 21.30 13.72 0.55
CA THR A 8 21.12 12.61 -0.40
C THR A 8 19.64 12.46 -0.78
N VAL A 9 18.73 12.66 0.18
CA VAL A 9 17.28 12.64 -0.04
C VAL A 9 16.83 13.72 -1.02
N LEU A 10 17.24 14.98 -0.87
CA LEU A 10 16.85 16.05 -1.81
C LEU A 10 17.40 15.77 -3.20
N ARG A 11 18.63 15.24 -3.32
CA ARG A 11 19.21 14.85 -4.61
C ARG A 11 18.38 13.78 -5.30
N TRP A 12 17.93 12.75 -4.58
CA TRP A 12 17.05 11.72 -5.14
C TRP A 12 15.66 12.24 -5.48
N MET A 13 15.09 13.14 -4.66
CA MET A 13 13.80 13.78 -4.94
C MET A 13 13.87 14.65 -6.21
N LEU A 14 14.92 15.45 -6.34
CA LEU A 14 15.15 16.28 -7.53
C LEU A 14 15.43 15.42 -8.76
N ALA A 15 16.16 14.31 -8.62
CA ALA A 15 16.39 13.37 -9.71
C ALA A 15 15.09 12.72 -10.18
N ALA A 16 14.24 12.26 -9.24
CA ALA A 16 12.94 11.69 -9.56
C ALA A 16 12.02 12.71 -10.25
N LEU A 17 11.96 13.94 -9.75
CA LEU A 17 11.21 15.03 -10.39
C LEU A 17 11.76 15.33 -11.79
N GLY A 18 13.08 15.39 -11.95
CA GLY A 18 13.74 15.59 -13.24
C GLY A 18 13.39 14.49 -14.23
N VAL A 19 13.37 13.23 -13.80
CA VAL A 19 12.95 12.10 -14.63
C VAL A 19 11.50 12.26 -15.07
N VAL A 20 10.58 12.59 -14.18
CA VAL A 20 9.16 12.81 -14.53
C VAL A 20 9.00 13.92 -15.55
N VAL A 21 9.70 15.04 -15.38
CA VAL A 21 9.67 16.18 -16.31
C VAL A 21 10.24 15.79 -17.68
N VAL A 22 11.40 15.12 -17.70
CA VAL A 22 12.01 14.64 -18.94
C VAL A 22 11.05 13.69 -19.66
N LEU A 23 10.46 12.72 -18.96
CA LEU A 23 9.51 11.79 -19.54
C LEU A 23 8.25 12.51 -20.06
N SER A 24 7.77 13.53 -19.35
CA SER A 24 6.59 14.31 -19.76
C SER A 24 6.88 15.13 -21.03
N VAL A 25 8.07 15.73 -21.13
CA VAL A 25 8.51 16.43 -22.34
C VAL A 25 8.71 15.46 -23.51
N LEU A 26 9.31 14.29 -23.26
CA LEU A 26 9.49 13.27 -24.28
C LEU A 26 8.14 12.73 -24.79
N GLN A 27 7.15 12.57 -23.92
CA GLN A 27 5.79 12.21 -24.33
C GLN A 27 5.18 13.28 -25.23
N GLU A 28 5.23 14.56 -24.84
CA GLU A 28 4.70 15.64 -25.67
C GLU A 28 5.37 15.69 -27.06
N LEU A 29 6.71 15.56 -27.12
CA LEU A 29 7.45 15.59 -28.38
C LEU A 29 7.22 14.34 -29.25
N ALA A 30 7.11 13.16 -28.64
CA ALA A 30 6.98 11.90 -29.38
C ALA A 30 5.55 11.63 -29.88
N ARG A 31 4.56 12.45 -29.51
CA ARG A 31 3.12 12.26 -29.78
C ARG A 31 2.64 10.80 -29.64
N PRO A 32 2.98 10.09 -28.56
CA PRO A 32 2.52 8.73 -28.34
C PRO A 32 1.03 8.75 -27.99
N ALA A 33 0.28 7.71 -28.39
CA ALA A 33 -1.12 7.52 -28.01
C ALA A 33 -1.27 6.96 -26.58
N THR A 34 -0.43 7.40 -25.64
CA THR A 34 -0.40 6.96 -24.23
C THR A 34 -0.91 8.04 -23.30
N ILE A 35 -1.22 7.65 -22.06
CA ILE A 35 -1.68 8.57 -21.01
C ILE A 35 -0.55 9.53 -20.62
N ASP A 36 -0.81 10.83 -20.64
CA ASP A 36 0.15 11.84 -20.19
C ASP A 36 0.45 11.72 -18.70
N LEU A 37 1.74 11.74 -18.37
CA LEU A 37 2.23 11.60 -16.98
C LEU A 37 1.77 12.72 -16.05
N VAL A 38 1.60 13.92 -16.58
CA VAL A 38 1.21 15.12 -15.82
C VAL A 38 -0.23 15.56 -16.09
N SER A 39 -1.03 14.70 -16.73
CA SER A 39 -2.47 14.96 -16.88
C SER A 39 -3.17 15.05 -15.51
N VAL A 40 -4.28 15.80 -15.49
CA VAL A 40 -5.13 15.92 -14.30
C VAL A 40 -5.57 14.56 -13.78
N GLY A 41 -5.93 13.61 -14.67
CA GLY A 41 -6.35 12.26 -14.28
C GLY A 41 -5.24 11.43 -13.66
N THR A 42 -4.02 11.47 -14.22
CA THR A 42 -2.86 10.79 -13.63
C THR A 42 -2.52 11.37 -12.26
N ALA A 43 -2.52 12.70 -12.13
CA ALA A 43 -2.26 13.39 -10.86
C ALA A 43 -3.31 13.03 -9.79
N GLU A 44 -4.60 13.02 -10.13
CA GLU A 44 -5.67 12.62 -9.22
C GLU A 44 -5.47 11.16 -8.74
N SER A 45 -5.22 10.24 -9.67
CA SER A 45 -5.03 8.82 -9.33
C SER A 45 -3.82 8.60 -8.42
N THR A 46 -2.74 9.37 -8.65
CA THR A 46 -1.52 9.31 -7.86
C THR A 46 -1.81 9.73 -6.43
N LEU A 47 -2.47 10.86 -6.22
CA LEU A 47 -2.81 11.35 -4.88
C LEU A 47 -3.75 10.39 -4.16
N ARG A 48 -4.78 9.88 -4.85
CA ARG A 48 -5.77 8.95 -4.26
C ARG A 48 -5.13 7.65 -3.78
N ARG A 49 -4.09 7.15 -4.46
CA ARG A 49 -3.36 5.92 -4.07
C ARG A 49 -2.24 6.20 -3.08
N ALA A 50 -1.56 7.34 -3.19
CA ALA A 50 -0.45 7.70 -2.31
C ALA A 50 -0.90 7.81 -0.84
N VAL A 51 -2.06 8.42 -0.57
CA VAL A 51 -2.57 8.60 0.80
C VAL A 51 -2.68 7.27 1.56
N PRO A 52 -3.43 6.25 1.09
CA PRO A 52 -3.53 4.99 1.82
C PRO A 52 -2.20 4.25 1.94
N ILE A 53 -1.31 4.34 0.92
CA ILE A 53 0.03 3.74 0.98
C ILE A 53 0.89 4.42 2.06
N LEU A 54 0.85 5.74 2.17
CA LEU A 54 1.57 6.49 3.21
C LEU A 54 1.03 6.15 4.61
N LEU A 55 -0.29 6.01 4.76
CA LEU A 55 -0.90 5.56 6.02
C LEU A 55 -0.46 4.14 6.39
N ALA A 56 -0.39 3.22 5.42
CA ALA A 56 0.16 1.89 5.65
C ALA A 56 1.64 1.93 6.04
N GLY A 57 2.44 2.80 5.39
CA GLY A 57 3.84 3.04 5.73
C GLY A 57 4.04 3.56 7.15
N LEU A 58 3.15 4.43 7.66
CA LEU A 58 3.16 4.84 9.07
C LEU A 58 2.95 3.65 10.01
N GLY A 59 2.04 2.73 9.65
CA GLY A 59 1.87 1.44 10.33
C GLY A 59 3.15 0.60 10.34
N GLY A 60 3.85 0.54 9.21
CA GLY A 60 5.15 -0.14 9.08
C GLY A 60 6.22 0.44 10.00
N ILE A 61 6.31 1.78 10.11
CA ILE A 61 7.26 2.44 11.02
C ILE A 61 6.99 2.06 12.48
N TRP A 62 5.72 1.93 12.88
CA TRP A 62 5.40 1.44 14.22
C TRP A 62 5.81 -0.02 14.43
N ALA A 63 5.59 -0.89 13.44
CA ALA A 63 6.01 -2.29 13.52
C ALA A 63 7.54 -2.41 13.65
N GLU A 64 8.30 -1.65 12.85
CA GLU A 64 9.77 -1.63 12.92
C GLU A 64 10.26 -1.12 14.28
N ARG A 65 9.61 -0.10 14.87
CA ARG A 65 9.92 0.37 16.23
C ARG A 65 9.68 -0.70 17.29
N ALA A 66 8.75 -1.61 17.07
CA ALA A 66 8.50 -2.76 17.93
C ALA A 66 9.44 -3.95 17.65
N GLY A 67 10.41 -3.79 16.75
CA GLY A 67 11.34 -4.84 16.35
C GLY A 67 10.78 -5.83 15.33
N VAL A 68 9.61 -5.56 14.75
CA VAL A 68 8.95 -6.43 13.77
C VAL A 68 8.95 -5.76 12.40
N VAL A 69 9.96 -6.08 11.58
CA VAL A 69 9.99 -5.72 10.16
C VAL A 69 8.74 -6.27 9.46
N ASN A 70 7.97 -5.43 8.79
CA ASN A 70 6.72 -5.83 8.14
C ASN A 70 6.69 -5.40 6.67
N ILE A 71 7.04 -6.33 5.77
CA ILE A 71 6.89 -6.16 4.33
C ILE A 71 5.55 -6.70 3.79
N GLY A 72 4.70 -7.25 4.66
CA GLY A 72 3.40 -7.84 4.35
C GLY A 72 2.23 -6.83 4.32
N LEU A 73 2.52 -5.53 4.28
CA LEU A 73 1.52 -4.46 4.40
C LEU A 73 0.49 -4.48 3.26
N GLU A 74 0.89 -4.85 2.05
CA GLU A 74 -0.02 -4.93 0.91
C GLU A 74 -1.13 -5.96 1.15
N GLY A 75 -0.77 -7.15 1.64
CA GLY A 75 -1.74 -8.17 2.01
C GLY A 75 -2.67 -7.72 3.14
N MET A 76 -2.14 -7.03 4.15
CA MET A 76 -2.94 -6.49 5.25
C MET A 76 -3.93 -5.40 4.76
N MET A 77 -3.50 -4.54 3.82
CA MET A 77 -4.38 -3.57 3.17
C MET A 77 -5.50 -4.26 2.39
N VAL A 78 -5.18 -5.34 1.66
CA VAL A 78 -6.17 -6.11 0.91
C VAL A 78 -7.20 -6.77 1.83
N LEU A 79 -6.77 -7.39 2.93
CA LEU A 79 -7.69 -7.96 3.93
C LEU A 79 -8.61 -6.87 4.50
N GLY A 80 -8.05 -5.73 4.91
CA GLY A 80 -8.86 -4.64 5.45
C GLY A 80 -9.84 -4.06 4.44
N THR A 81 -9.45 -3.97 3.17
CA THR A 81 -10.34 -3.50 2.10
C THR A 81 -11.49 -4.48 1.85
N TRP A 82 -11.19 -5.78 1.78
CA TRP A 82 -12.21 -6.80 1.51
C TRP A 82 -13.21 -6.92 2.66
N PHE A 83 -12.72 -7.07 3.89
CA PHE A 83 -13.57 -7.14 5.08
C PHE A 83 -14.34 -5.84 5.32
N GLY A 84 -13.74 -4.68 4.99
CA GLY A 84 -14.42 -3.40 5.12
C GLY A 84 -15.55 -3.23 4.11
N ALA A 85 -15.36 -3.67 2.85
CA ALA A 85 -16.42 -3.68 1.85
C ALA A 85 -17.58 -4.60 2.28
N TRP A 86 -17.25 -5.83 2.71
CA TRP A 86 -18.26 -6.76 3.21
C TRP A 86 -19.03 -6.20 4.41
N GLY A 87 -18.33 -5.69 5.41
CA GLY A 87 -18.94 -5.09 6.59
C GLY A 87 -19.81 -3.88 6.29
N ALA A 88 -19.43 -3.08 5.28
CA ALA A 88 -20.21 -1.92 4.86
C ALA A 88 -21.53 -2.33 4.20
N LEU A 89 -21.50 -3.40 3.39
CA LEU A 89 -22.67 -3.90 2.67
C LEU A 89 -23.67 -4.60 3.60
N GLU A 90 -23.18 -5.40 4.55
CA GLU A 90 -24.05 -6.16 5.45
C GLU A 90 -24.59 -5.34 6.62
N PHE A 91 -23.75 -4.49 7.21
CA PHE A 91 -24.06 -3.85 8.49
C PHE A 91 -24.10 -2.32 8.40
N GLY A 92 -23.71 -1.74 7.26
CA GLY A 92 -23.68 -0.30 7.04
C GLY A 92 -22.28 0.31 7.17
N PRO A 93 -22.12 1.59 6.77
CA PRO A 93 -20.81 2.19 6.49
C PRO A 93 -19.86 2.23 7.70
N TRP A 94 -20.40 2.45 8.91
CA TRP A 94 -19.60 2.48 10.14
C TRP A 94 -19.05 1.10 10.51
N TRP A 95 -19.84 0.06 10.29
CA TRP A 95 -19.40 -1.32 10.50
C TRP A 95 -18.37 -1.74 9.46
N GLY A 96 -18.47 -1.26 8.22
CA GLY A 96 -17.41 -1.41 7.23
C GLY A 96 -16.06 -0.88 7.72
N ILE A 97 -16.04 0.28 8.38
CA ILE A 97 -14.81 0.81 8.98
C ILE A 97 -14.29 -0.11 10.08
N ALA A 98 -15.14 -0.50 11.04
CA ALA A 98 -14.74 -1.34 12.16
C ALA A 98 -14.25 -2.73 11.72
N ILE A 99 -14.99 -3.37 10.82
CA ILE A 99 -14.68 -4.71 10.29
C ILE A 99 -13.47 -4.65 9.35
N GLY A 100 -13.29 -3.58 8.58
CA GLY A 100 -12.09 -3.37 7.78
C GLY A 100 -10.83 -3.21 8.63
N VAL A 101 -10.89 -2.45 9.72
CA VAL A 101 -9.80 -2.37 10.70
C VAL A 101 -9.48 -3.74 11.28
N ALA A 102 -10.51 -4.50 11.67
CA ALA A 102 -10.33 -5.87 12.17
C ALA A 102 -9.72 -6.81 11.13
N GLY A 103 -10.12 -6.70 9.86
CA GLY A 103 -9.59 -7.49 8.75
C GLY A 103 -8.10 -7.24 8.50
N GLY A 104 -7.67 -5.98 8.47
CA GLY A 104 -6.25 -5.64 8.38
C GLY A 104 -5.46 -6.09 9.61
N ALA A 105 -6.02 -5.89 10.81
CA ALA A 105 -5.42 -6.32 12.07
C ALA A 105 -5.27 -7.85 12.16
N ALA A 106 -6.19 -8.63 11.59
CA ALA A 106 -6.08 -10.08 11.51
C ALA A 106 -4.86 -10.51 10.68
N GLY A 107 -4.56 -9.82 9.57
CA GLY A 107 -3.32 -10.05 8.81
C GLY A 107 -2.07 -9.71 9.60
N GLY A 108 -2.08 -8.60 10.34
CA GLY A 108 -0.99 -8.23 11.26
C GLY A 108 -0.79 -9.24 12.38
N LEU A 109 -1.88 -9.75 12.96
CA LEU A 109 -1.84 -10.78 14.00
C LEU A 109 -1.28 -12.09 13.45
N LEU A 110 -1.69 -12.52 12.26
CA LEU A 110 -1.13 -13.70 11.59
C LEU A 110 0.38 -13.56 11.40
N HIS A 111 0.84 -12.39 10.92
CA HIS A 111 2.26 -12.11 10.76
C HIS A 111 3.00 -12.17 12.10
N ALA A 112 2.46 -11.55 13.15
CA ALA A 112 3.05 -11.54 14.49
C ALA A 112 3.09 -12.93 15.12
N VAL A 113 2.07 -13.76 14.96
CA VAL A 113 2.07 -15.15 15.44
C VAL A 113 3.17 -15.95 14.75
N ALA A 114 3.34 -15.80 13.44
CA ALA A 114 4.39 -16.47 12.70
C ALA A 114 5.79 -16.00 13.13
N THR A 115 6.01 -14.70 13.24
CA THR A 115 7.34 -14.14 13.51
C THR A 115 7.71 -14.15 14.99
N VAL A 116 6.85 -13.61 15.85
CA VAL A 116 7.08 -13.51 17.30
C VAL A 116 6.79 -14.83 18.01
N GLY A 117 5.72 -15.52 17.60
CA GLY A 117 5.32 -16.78 18.23
C GLY A 117 6.19 -17.95 17.79
N PHE A 118 6.37 -18.14 16.48
CA PHE A 118 7.08 -19.30 15.91
C PHE A 118 8.51 -19.00 15.46
N GLY A 119 8.98 -17.76 15.51
CA GLY A 119 10.35 -17.40 15.10
C GLY A 119 10.58 -17.49 13.59
N VAL A 120 9.52 -17.41 12.78
CA VAL A 120 9.63 -17.40 11.32
C VAL A 120 10.28 -16.09 10.87
N ASP A 121 11.12 -16.18 9.85
CA ASP A 121 11.73 -15.01 9.23
C ASP A 121 10.66 -13.99 8.76
N HIS A 122 10.88 -12.71 9.07
CA HIS A 122 9.93 -11.64 8.83
C HIS A 122 9.66 -11.41 7.34
N ILE A 123 10.69 -11.58 6.50
CA ILE A 123 10.55 -11.44 5.05
C ILE A 123 9.67 -12.58 4.53
N VAL A 124 9.95 -13.82 4.95
CA VAL A 124 9.17 -15.00 4.53
C VAL A 124 7.71 -14.86 4.94
N SER A 125 7.44 -14.52 6.20
CA SER A 125 6.08 -14.31 6.71
C SER A 125 5.37 -13.17 5.99
N GLY A 126 6.04 -12.03 5.78
CA GLY A 126 5.47 -10.88 5.08
C GLY A 126 5.13 -11.17 3.62
N VAL A 127 6.01 -11.86 2.89
CA VAL A 127 5.74 -12.31 1.50
C VAL A 127 4.56 -13.29 1.46
N ALA A 128 4.50 -14.24 2.40
CA ALA A 128 3.38 -15.18 2.48
C ALA A 128 2.04 -14.44 2.67
N VAL A 129 1.99 -13.44 3.55
CA VAL A 129 0.80 -12.59 3.74
C VAL A 129 0.42 -11.86 2.45
N ASN A 130 1.38 -11.28 1.72
CA ASN A 130 1.13 -10.60 0.44
C ASN A 130 0.63 -11.53 -0.66
N ILE A 131 0.92 -12.83 -0.60
CA ILE A 131 0.43 -13.82 -1.58
C ILE A 131 -0.96 -14.32 -1.19
N VAL A 132 -1.14 -14.69 0.08
CA VAL A 132 -2.37 -15.32 0.57
C VAL A 132 -3.54 -14.34 0.60
N ALA A 133 -3.31 -13.10 1.05
CA ALA A 133 -4.41 -12.15 1.22
C ALA A 133 -5.14 -11.79 -0.10
N PRO A 134 -4.46 -11.46 -1.22
CA PRO A 134 -5.13 -11.24 -2.50
C PRO A 134 -5.82 -12.50 -3.04
N ALA A 135 -5.23 -13.68 -2.87
CA ALA A 135 -5.84 -14.93 -3.29
C ALA A 135 -7.14 -15.20 -2.51
N LEU A 136 -7.11 -15.01 -1.19
CA LEU A 136 -8.26 -15.14 -0.32
C LEU A 136 -9.35 -14.12 -0.67
N ALA A 137 -9.01 -12.83 -0.80
CA ALA A 137 -9.95 -11.79 -1.17
C ALA A 137 -10.61 -12.06 -2.53
N ARG A 138 -9.85 -12.54 -3.50
CA ARG A 138 -10.38 -12.93 -4.82
C ARG A 138 -11.36 -14.09 -4.70
N PHE A 139 -11.01 -15.15 -3.96
CA PHE A 139 -11.89 -16.30 -3.74
C PHE A 139 -13.19 -15.87 -3.05
N LEU A 140 -13.08 -15.18 -1.90
CA LEU A 140 -14.25 -14.76 -1.14
C LEU A 140 -15.14 -13.78 -1.90
N SER A 141 -14.59 -12.93 -2.76
CA SER A 141 -15.40 -12.04 -3.61
C SER A 141 -16.32 -12.82 -4.55
N GLY A 142 -15.86 -13.96 -5.07
CA GLY A 142 -16.67 -14.82 -5.92
C GLY A 142 -17.77 -15.58 -5.18
N GLU A 143 -17.64 -15.74 -3.85
CA GLU A 143 -18.63 -16.43 -3.02
C GLU A 143 -19.60 -15.47 -2.31
N VAL A 144 -19.16 -14.25 -1.99
CA VAL A 144 -19.91 -13.30 -1.15
C VAL A 144 -20.54 -12.16 -1.95
N PHE A 145 -19.90 -11.70 -3.02
CA PHE A 145 -20.37 -10.54 -3.81
C PHE A 145 -20.93 -10.92 -5.19
N SER A 146 -21.07 -12.21 -5.48
CA SER A 146 -21.63 -12.73 -6.73
C SER A 146 -23.14 -12.57 -6.80
#